data_AF-A0A382MHC3-F1
#
_entry.id   AF-A0A382MHC3-F1
#
_cell.length_a   1.000
_cell.length_b   1.000
_cell.length_c   1.000
_cell.angle_alpha   90.00
_cell.angle_beta   90.00
_cell.angle_gamma   90.00
#
_symmetry.space_group_name_H-M   'P 1'
#
loop_
_entity.id
_entity.type
_entity.pdbx_description
1 polymer ?
#
loop_
_entity_poly.entity_id
_entity_poly.type
_entity_poly.pdbx_seq_one_letter_code
_entity_poly.pdbx_strand_id
1 'polypeptide(L)'
;MDSSGNPLQNIRVPLSYAPKEKMLVRLEQQEDLRGDDSKVAVTLPRMSFDIQTFSYDPSRKLNKNLKFGKVKASGDTKKLNTQYAPVPYDIGFNLYVFVANSDDGLQILEQILPYFQPDYTVTMIESTTMDTKRDIPFILE
;
A
#
# COMPACT_ATOMS: atom_id res chain seq x y z
N MET A 1 6.89 -2.55 28.13
CA MET A 1 6.39 -1.68 29.22
C MET A 1 7.55 -1.33 30.12
N ASP A 2 7.55 -0.12 30.69
CA ASP A 2 8.52 0.21 31.75
C ASP A 2 8.12 -0.50 33.04
N SER A 3 9.00 -0.49 34.05
CA SER A 3 8.74 -1.06 35.37
C SER A 3 7.62 -0.35 36.15
N SER A 4 6.98 0.66 35.57
CA SER A 4 5.90 1.46 36.17
C SER A 4 4.56 1.31 35.44
N GLY A 5 4.45 0.41 34.46
CA GLY A 5 3.21 0.13 33.76
C GLY A 5 2.75 1.23 32.80
N ASN A 6 3.61 2.19 32.45
CA ASN A 6 3.31 3.14 31.40
C ASN A 6 3.50 2.46 30.03
N PRO A 7 2.68 2.82 29.03
CA PRO A 7 2.93 2.36 27.66
C PRO A 7 4.34 2.81 27.26
N LEU A 8 5.17 1.83 26.88
CA LEU A 8 6.44 2.06 26.22
C LEU A 8 6.15 2.95 25.01
N GLN A 9 6.93 4.01 24.81
CA GLN A 9 6.70 5.06 23.81
C GLN A 9 6.22 4.50 22.46
N ASN A 10 5.00 4.86 22.03
CA ASN A 10 4.49 4.47 20.71
C ASN A 10 5.05 5.42 19.64
N ILE A 11 5.80 4.86 18.69
CA ILE A 11 6.38 5.60 17.56
C ILE A 11 5.58 5.28 16.30
N ARG A 12 5.09 6.31 15.59
CA ARG A 12 4.45 6.13 14.28
C ARG A 12 5.52 6.06 13.21
N VAL A 13 5.56 4.95 12.47
CA VAL A 13 6.49 4.75 11.36
C VAL A 13 5.96 5.48 10.12
N PRO A 14 6.64 6.52 9.59
CA PRO A 14 6.19 7.21 8.39
C PRO A 14 6.31 6.30 7.15
N LEU A 15 5.34 6.40 6.23
CA LEU A 15 5.33 5.71 4.94
C LEU A 15 5.37 6.72 3.80
N SER A 16 6.18 6.47 2.76
CA SER A 16 6.30 7.36 1.60
C SER A 16 6.42 6.61 0.28
N TYR A 17 5.95 7.22 -0.81
CA TYR A 17 6.18 6.70 -2.16
C TYR A 17 7.55 7.15 -2.66
N ALA A 18 8.53 6.26 -2.65
CA ALA A 18 9.89 6.54 -3.09
C ALA A 18 10.66 5.24 -3.38
N PRO A 19 11.42 5.20 -4.49
CA PRO A 19 12.35 4.10 -4.77
C PRO A 19 13.41 3.98 -3.68
N LYS A 20 13.93 2.77 -3.49
CA LYS A 20 14.96 2.45 -2.50
C LYS A 20 16.20 3.34 -2.62
N GLU A 21 16.68 3.56 -3.83
CA GLU A 21 17.91 4.32 -4.12
C GLU A 21 17.78 5.76 -3.64
N LYS A 22 16.62 6.38 -3.88
CA LYS A 22 16.35 7.74 -3.44
C LYS A 22 16.37 7.86 -1.91
N MET A 23 15.87 6.84 -1.22
CA MET A 23 15.90 6.80 0.25
C MET A 23 17.31 6.58 0.79
N LEU A 24 18.08 5.69 0.17
CA LEU A 24 19.47 5.42 0.55
C LEU A 24 20.35 6.67 0.37
N VAL A 25 20.26 7.34 -0.78
CA VAL A 25 21.01 8.58 -1.03
C VAL A 25 20.69 9.65 0.02
N ARG A 26 19.44 9.77 0.47
CA ARG A 26 19.10 10.71 1.54
C ARG A 26 19.66 10.34 2.91
N LEU A 27 19.76 9.04 3.20
CA LEU A 27 20.38 8.55 4.44
C LEU A 27 21.90 8.79 4.41
N GLU A 28 22.56 8.47 3.30
CA GLU A 28 24.00 8.72 3.11
C GLU A 28 24.34 10.21 3.18
N GLN A 29 23.56 11.06 2.51
CA GLN A 29 23.72 12.52 2.57
C GLN A 29 23.58 13.06 4.00
N GLN A 30 22.78 12.42 4.85
CA GLN A 30 22.59 12.83 6.23
C GLN A 30 23.77 12.44 7.13
N GLU A 31 24.48 11.33 6.85
CA GLU A 31 25.68 10.95 7.61
C GLU A 31 26.82 11.97 7.44
N ASP A 32 26.86 12.70 6.32
CA ASP A 32 27.91 13.68 5.99
C ASP A 32 27.61 15.12 6.47
N LEU A 33 26.47 15.37 7.14
CA LEU A 33 26.08 16.71 7.59
C LEU A 33 26.84 17.14 8.85
N ARG A 34 28.02 17.74 8.67
CA ARG A 34 28.74 18.48 9.72
C ARG A 34 28.37 19.97 9.69
N GLY A 35 27.33 20.40 10.42
CA GLY A 35 26.99 21.84 10.59
C GLY A 35 25.49 22.19 10.66
N ASP A 36 25.16 23.47 10.44
CA ASP A 36 23.81 24.08 10.46
C ASP A 36 22.89 23.65 9.28
N ASP A 37 23.39 22.78 8.39
CA ASP A 37 22.67 22.17 7.26
C ASP A 37 21.86 20.91 7.64
N SER A 38 21.78 20.56 8.93
CA SER A 38 21.04 19.38 9.45
C SER A 38 19.51 19.41 9.25
N LYS A 39 18.97 20.43 8.59
CA LYS A 39 17.52 20.72 8.49
C LYS A 39 16.72 19.77 7.58
N VAL A 40 17.36 18.81 6.92
CA VAL A 40 16.69 17.80 6.06
C VAL A 40 17.01 16.37 6.50
N ALA A 41 17.24 16.16 7.80
CA ALA A 41 17.45 14.82 8.34
C ALA A 41 16.21 13.93 8.15
N VAL A 42 16.42 12.76 7.54
CA VAL A 42 15.48 11.64 7.50
C VAL A 42 15.50 10.95 8.86
N THR A 43 14.32 10.79 9.45
CA THR A 43 14.13 10.10 10.73
C THR A 43 13.85 8.61 10.52
N LEU A 44 14.50 7.76 11.31
CA LEU A 44 14.25 6.32 11.41
C LEU A 44 13.47 6.01 12.70
N PRO A 45 12.64 4.95 12.74
CA PRO A 45 12.32 4.04 11.64
C PRO A 45 11.39 4.66 10.58
N ARG A 46 11.51 4.22 9.32
CA ARG A 46 10.69 4.70 8.19
C ARG A 46 10.47 3.61 7.15
N MET A 47 9.33 3.66 6.48
CA MET A 47 9.02 2.82 5.33
C MET A 47 8.91 3.64 4.04
N SER A 48 9.30 3.04 2.91
CA SER A 48 8.94 3.53 1.59
C SER A 48 8.44 2.40 0.71
N PHE A 49 7.62 2.73 -0.27
CA PHE A 49 7.19 1.77 -1.27
C PHE A 49 7.27 2.36 -2.66
N ASP A 50 7.43 1.49 -3.66
CA ASP A 50 7.37 1.86 -5.06
C ASP A 50 6.75 0.74 -5.90
N ILE A 51 6.13 1.12 -7.01
CA ILE A 51 5.52 0.17 -7.93
C ILE A 51 6.57 -0.25 -8.94
N GLN A 52 6.78 -1.56 -9.06
CA GLN A 52 7.80 -2.15 -9.92
C GLN A 52 7.22 -2.60 -11.26
N THR A 53 6.07 -3.26 -11.24
CA THR A 53 5.54 -3.93 -12.42
C THR A 53 4.04 -3.73 -12.56
N PHE A 54 3.61 -3.72 -13.83
CA PHE A 54 2.22 -3.86 -14.23
C PHE A 54 2.16 -5.02 -15.21
N SER A 55 1.64 -6.16 -14.76
CA SER A 55 1.50 -7.35 -15.58
C SER A 55 0.04 -7.57 -15.96
N TYR A 56 -0.24 -7.69 -17.26
CA TYR A 56 -1.58 -8.02 -17.71
C TYR A 56 -1.83 -9.53 -17.55
N ASP A 57 -2.91 -9.91 -16.89
CA ASP A 57 -3.28 -11.31 -16.71
C ASP A 57 -4.43 -11.71 -17.65
N PRO A 58 -4.15 -12.35 -18.80
CA PRO A 58 -5.19 -12.75 -19.75
C PRO A 58 -6.16 -13.80 -19.21
N SER A 59 -5.81 -14.53 -18.15
CA SER A 59 -6.65 -15.61 -17.60
C SER A 59 -7.90 -15.08 -16.89
N ARG A 60 -7.81 -13.89 -16.28
CA ARG A 60 -8.93 -13.20 -15.61
C ARG A 60 -9.77 -12.32 -16.56
N LYS A 61 -9.51 -12.39 -17.87
CA LYS A 61 -10.20 -11.56 -18.86
C LYS A 61 -11.65 -12.02 -19.05
N LEU A 62 -12.59 -11.21 -18.57
CA LEU A 62 -14.01 -11.35 -18.91
C LEU A 62 -14.26 -10.96 -20.38
N ASN A 63 -15.31 -11.52 -20.98
CA ASN A 63 -15.70 -11.17 -22.35
C ASN A 63 -15.99 -9.66 -22.45
N LYS A 64 -15.28 -8.95 -23.35
CA LYS A 64 -15.35 -7.48 -23.50
C LYS A 64 -16.75 -6.96 -23.86
N ASN A 65 -17.63 -7.82 -24.38
CA ASN A 65 -19.00 -7.48 -24.71
C ASN A 65 -19.97 -7.61 -23.52
N LEU A 66 -19.52 -8.09 -22.36
CA LEU A 66 -20.31 -8.08 -21.13
C LEU A 66 -20.42 -6.65 -20.61
N LYS A 67 -21.64 -6.11 -20.61
CA LYS A 67 -22.00 -4.84 -19.98
C LYS A 67 -22.71 -5.14 -18.66
N PHE A 68 -22.17 -4.63 -17.55
CA PHE A 68 -22.85 -4.69 -16.26
C PHE A 68 -23.79 -3.49 -16.16
N GLY A 69 -25.09 -3.75 -16.02
CA GLY A 69 -26.13 -2.74 -15.90
C GLY A 69 -26.65 -2.64 -14.47
N LYS A 70 -26.65 -1.44 -13.87
CA LYS A 70 -27.32 -1.18 -12.58
C LYS A 70 -28.29 -0.01 -12.73
N VAL A 71 -29.52 -0.20 -12.24
CA VAL A 71 -30.54 0.85 -12.19
C VAL A 71 -30.21 1.76 -11.01
N LYS A 72 -30.31 3.08 -11.20
CA LYS A 72 -30.02 4.07 -10.16
C LYS A 72 -30.93 3.85 -8.94
N ALA A 73 -30.36 3.83 -7.73
CA ALA A 73 -31.14 3.82 -6.49
C ALA A 73 -31.90 5.15 -6.24
N SER A 74 -31.46 6.23 -6.88
CA SER A 74 -32.05 7.57 -6.75
C SER A 74 -33.03 7.86 -7.90
N GLY A 75 -34.31 7.54 -7.64
CA GLY A 75 -35.52 8.16 -8.22
C GLY A 75 -35.83 7.98 -9.72
N ASP A 76 -34.83 7.85 -10.58
CA ASP A 76 -35.00 7.80 -12.03
C ASP A 76 -34.71 6.39 -12.56
N THR A 77 -35.65 5.47 -12.31
CA THR A 77 -35.56 4.04 -12.67
C THR A 77 -35.50 3.76 -14.17
N LYS A 78 -35.63 4.81 -14.99
CA LYS A 78 -35.60 4.74 -16.46
C LYS A 78 -34.19 4.84 -17.06
N LYS A 79 -33.16 5.13 -16.25
CA LYS A 79 -31.77 5.27 -16.71
C LYS A 79 -30.93 4.10 -16.22
N LEU A 80 -30.42 3.31 -17.18
CA LEU A 80 -29.47 2.22 -16.96
C LEU A 80 -28.05 2.77 -17.07
N ASN A 81 -27.26 2.64 -16.01
CA ASN A 81 -25.82 2.83 -16.11
C ASN A 81 -25.19 1.52 -16.58
N THR A 82 -24.38 1.57 -17.64
CA THR A 82 -23.64 0.41 -18.15
C THR A 82 -22.15 0.63 -17.97
N GLN A 83 -21.45 -0.34 -17.40
CA GLN A 83 -19.99 -0.35 -17.30
C GLN A 83 -19.43 -1.56 -18.07
N TYR A 84 -18.29 -1.36 -18.74
CA TYR A 84 -17.53 -2.44 -19.36
C TYR A 84 -16.78 -3.24 -18.29
N ALA A 85 -16.53 -4.52 -18.55
CA ALA A 85 -15.68 -5.33 -17.68
C ALA A 85 -14.25 -4.73 -17.60
N PRO A 86 -13.67 -4.60 -16.40
CA PRO A 86 -12.33 -4.03 -16.24
C PRO A 86 -11.26 -4.99 -16.77
N VAL A 87 -10.09 -4.42 -17.04
CA VAL A 87 -8.92 -5.17 -17.53
C VAL A 87 -8.11 -5.66 -16.32
N PRO A 88 -7.85 -6.97 -16.18
CA PRO A 88 -7.10 -7.52 -15.06
C PRO A 88 -5.60 -7.22 -15.18
N TYR A 89 -5.07 -6.47 -14.22
CA TYR A 89 -3.63 -6.25 -14.05
C TYR A 89 -3.19 -6.69 -12.66
N ASP A 90 -2.04 -7.35 -12.61
CA ASP A 90 -1.27 -7.55 -11.39
C ASP A 90 -0.28 -6.40 -11.24
N ILE A 91 -0.22 -5.83 -10.03
CA ILE A 91 0.65 -4.72 -9.69
C ILE A 91 1.66 -5.24 -8.68
N GLY A 92 2.92 -5.37 -9.10
CA GLY A 92 4.02 -5.66 -8.20
C GLY A 92 4.54 -4.36 -7.58
N PHE A 93 4.65 -4.31 -6.26
CA PHE A 93 5.27 -3.19 -5.55
C PHE A 93 6.22 -3.73 -4.48
N ASN A 94 7.28 -2.97 -4.20
CA ASN A 94 8.19 -3.29 -3.12
C ASN A 94 7.88 -2.40 -1.91
N LEU A 95 7.95 -2.99 -0.71
CA LEU A 95 7.95 -2.27 0.55
C LEU A 95 9.35 -2.35 1.15
N TYR A 96 9.97 -1.20 1.39
CA TYR A 96 11.27 -1.05 2.02
C TYR A 96 11.11 -0.52 3.43
N VAL A 97 11.80 -1.15 4.39
CA VAL A 97 11.83 -0.73 5.79
C VAL A 97 13.26 -0.30 6.14
N PHE A 98 13.42 0.93 6.60
CA PHE A 98 14.68 1.52 7.04
C PHE A 98 14.64 1.71 8.54
N VAL A 99 15.59 1.12 9.26
CA VAL A 99 15.69 1.15 10.72
C VAL A 99 17.13 1.37 11.16
N ALA A 100 17.30 2.01 12.32
CA ALA A 100 18.62 2.17 12.94
C ALA A 100 19.01 0.94 13.77
N ASN A 101 18.02 0.29 14.40
CA ASN A 101 18.22 -0.90 15.23
C ASN A 101 17.44 -2.08 14.67
N SER A 102 17.96 -3.30 14.89
CA SER A 102 17.31 -4.54 14.45
C SER A 102 16.00 -4.81 15.18
N ASP A 103 15.87 -4.39 16.44
CA ASP A 103 14.66 -4.57 17.26
C ASP A 103 13.46 -3.81 16.69
N ASP A 104 13.67 -2.54 16.31
CA ASP A 104 12.66 -1.73 15.63
C ASP A 104 12.20 -2.38 14.31
N GLY A 105 13.14 -3.00 13.57
CA GLY A 105 12.86 -3.72 12.33
C GLY A 105 12.01 -4.97 12.56
N LEU A 106 12.33 -5.75 13.59
CA LEU A 106 11.58 -6.93 13.97
C LEU A 106 10.16 -6.56 14.42
N GLN A 107 10.01 -5.51 15.22
CA GLN A 107 8.70 -5.06 15.69
C GLN A 107 7.77 -4.62 14.54
N ILE A 108 8.31 -4.00 13.48
CA ILE A 108 7.54 -3.64 12.28
C ILE A 108 7.14 -4.89 11.50
N LEU A 109 8.07 -5.82 11.32
CA LEU A 109 7.86 -7.05 10.56
C LEU A 109 6.79 -7.94 11.22
N GLU A 110 6.83 -8.08 12.55
CA GLU A 110 5.82 -8.80 13.34
C GLU A 110 4.43 -8.17 13.26
N GLN A 111 4.32 -6.86 12.98
CA GLN A 111 3.04 -6.20 12.75
C GLN A 111 2.49 -6.38 11.33
N ILE A 112 3.32 -6.76 10.36
CA ILE A 112 2.90 -6.89 8.96
C ILE A 112 2.65 -8.36 8.59
N LEU A 113 3.62 -9.24 8.86
CA LEU A 113 3.59 -10.62 8.38
C LEU A 113 2.34 -11.42 8.78
N PRO A 114 1.80 -11.32 10.00
CA PRO A 114 0.66 -12.15 10.40
C PRO A 114 -0.60 -11.96 9.56
N TYR A 115 -0.73 -10.84 8.84
CA TYR A 115 -1.89 -10.56 7.98
C TYR A 115 -1.88 -11.34 6.66
N PHE A 116 -0.74 -11.87 6.23
CA PHE A 116 -0.61 -12.59 4.96
C PHE A 116 -0.68 -14.11 5.19
N GLN A 117 -1.83 -14.74 4.90
CA GLN A 117 -2.05 -16.18 5.06
C GLN A 117 -2.98 -16.76 3.97
N PRO A 118 -2.49 -17.28 2.83
CA PRO A 118 -1.27 -16.92 2.09
C PRO A 118 -1.40 -15.54 1.40
N ASP A 119 -2.60 -14.97 1.40
CA ASP A 119 -2.91 -13.65 0.88
C ASP A 119 -3.70 -12.82 1.90
N TYR A 120 -3.66 -11.50 1.75
CA TYR A 120 -4.48 -10.55 2.50
C TYR A 120 -5.48 -9.90 1.54
N THR A 121 -6.74 -10.33 1.59
CA THR A 121 -7.76 -9.83 0.67
C THR A 121 -8.49 -8.61 1.23
N VAL A 122 -8.52 -7.52 0.45
CA VAL A 122 -9.22 -6.27 0.78
C VAL A 122 -10.34 -6.01 -0.21
N THR A 123 -11.56 -5.80 0.30
CA THR A 123 -12.69 -5.33 -0.51
C THR A 123 -12.58 -3.82 -0.77
N MET A 124 -12.35 -3.44 -2.03
CA MET A 124 -12.34 -2.06 -2.47
C MET A 124 -13.64 -1.68 -3.19
N ILE A 125 -14.07 -0.44 -3.06
CA ILE A 125 -15.18 0.11 -3.85
C ILE A 125 -14.60 0.56 -5.19
N GLU A 126 -14.89 -0.21 -6.25
CA GLU A 126 -14.40 0.06 -7.61
C GLU A 126 -15.14 1.24 -8.24
N SER A 127 -16.44 1.35 -7.98
CA SER A 127 -17.25 2.49 -8.44
C SER A 127 -18.34 2.81 -7.43
N THR A 128 -18.35 4.05 -6.95
CA THR A 128 -19.41 4.58 -6.09
C THR A 128 -20.73 4.77 -6.83
N THR A 129 -20.69 4.95 -8.15
CA THR A 129 -21.89 5.15 -8.99
C THR A 129 -22.56 3.84 -9.35
N MET A 130 -21.81 2.75 -9.48
CA MET A 130 -22.33 1.40 -9.69
C MET A 130 -22.40 0.59 -8.40
N ASP A 131 -21.85 1.12 -7.29
CA ASP A 131 -21.71 0.42 -6.01
C ASP A 131 -21.19 -1.00 -6.24
N THR A 132 -20.16 -1.08 -7.09
CA THR A 132 -19.43 -2.31 -7.38
C THR A 132 -18.28 -2.41 -6.40
N LYS A 133 -18.24 -3.53 -5.70
CA LYS A 133 -17.16 -3.90 -4.78
C LYS A 133 -16.33 -4.98 -5.44
N ARG A 134 -15.01 -4.90 -5.25
CA ARG A 134 -14.06 -5.87 -5.76
C ARG A 134 -13.13 -6.28 -4.65
N ASP A 135 -12.97 -7.58 -4.48
CA ASP A 135 -11.99 -8.15 -3.59
C ASP A 135 -10.64 -8.22 -4.31
N ILE A 136 -9.64 -7.59 -3.71
CA ILE A 136 -8.27 -7.53 -4.22
C ILE A 136 -7.37 -8.32 -3.26
N PRO A 137 -6.81 -9.46 -3.69
CA PRO A 137 -5.83 -10.19 -2.89
C PRO A 137 -4.48 -9.46 -2.97
N PHE A 138 -3.87 -9.23 -1.81
CA PHE A 138 -2.47 -8.84 -1.69
C PHE A 138 -1.65 -10.07 -1.34
N ILE A 139 -0.69 -10.40 -2.17
CA ILE A 139 0.17 -11.57 -2.00
C ILE A 139 1.57 -11.05 -1.67
N LEU A 140 2.16 -11.59 -0.60
CA LEU A 140 3.55 -11.35 -0.27
C LEU A 140 4.42 -12.33 -1.06
N GLU A 141 5.32 -11.80 -1.89
CA GLU A 141 6.28 -12.57 -2.71
C GLU A 141 7.69 -12.54 -2.12
#